data_AF-A0A3C0J0M6-F1
#
_entry.id   AF-A0A3C0J0M6-F1
#
_cell.length_a   1.000
_cell.length_b   1.000
_cell.length_c   1.000
_cell.angle_alpha   90.00
_cell.angle_beta   90.00
_cell.angle_gamma   90.00
#
_symmetry.space_group_name_H-M   'P 1'
#
loop_
_entity.id
_entity.type
_entity.pdbx_description
1 polymer ?
#
loop_
_entity_poly.entity_id
_entity_poly.type
_entity_poly.pdbx_seq_one_letter_code
_entity_poly.pdbx_strand_id
1 'polypeptide(L)'
;MYSPANAGTRLAGQLLESMTLEDKVGQMVMVGFEDRSLTSDLENHLNSLHIGSVIFFARNYAGPEQMWTFTRDLQRMAACRPAPAGFFTAIDQEGGVVARLLSGVTVFPGNMALGATGCSAY
;
A
#
# COMPACT_ATOMS: atom_id res chain seq x y z
N MET A 1 15.14 -30.78 -3.13
CA MET A 1 15.64 -29.47 -3.58
C MET A 1 14.51 -28.46 -3.44
N TYR A 2 14.54 -27.63 -2.40
CA TYR A 2 13.49 -26.67 -2.06
C TYR A 2 13.72 -25.38 -2.87
N SER A 3 12.79 -25.02 -3.74
CA SER A 3 12.81 -23.72 -4.44
C SER A 3 11.81 -22.79 -3.75
N PRO A 4 12.24 -21.65 -3.17
CA PRO A 4 11.35 -20.71 -2.49
C PRO A 4 10.26 -20.13 -3.41
N ALA A 5 10.45 -20.17 -4.74
CA ALA A 5 9.43 -19.80 -5.71
C ALA A 5 8.15 -20.66 -5.60
N ASN A 6 8.29 -21.95 -5.30
CA ASN A 6 7.16 -22.89 -5.33
C ASN A 6 6.21 -22.75 -4.12
N ALA A 7 6.72 -22.26 -2.99
CA ALA A 7 5.91 -22.04 -1.78
C ALA A 7 5.01 -20.81 -1.93
N GLY A 8 5.55 -19.71 -2.48
CA GLY A 8 4.79 -18.48 -2.77
C GLY A 8 3.70 -18.71 -3.81
N THR A 9 4.00 -19.44 -4.88
CA THR A 9 3.00 -19.78 -5.91
C THR A 9 1.84 -20.62 -5.36
N ARG A 10 2.10 -21.53 -4.41
CA ARG A 10 1.05 -22.36 -3.79
C ARG A 10 0.13 -21.53 -2.89
N LEU A 11 0.69 -20.67 -2.04
CA LEU A 11 -0.08 -19.78 -1.16
C LEU A 11 -0.95 -18.82 -1.97
N ALA A 12 -0.40 -18.22 -3.02
CA ALA A 12 -1.15 -17.36 -3.92
C ALA A 12 -2.27 -18.12 -4.64
N GLY A 13 -2.00 -19.35 -5.11
CA GLY A 13 -3.02 -20.21 -5.73
C GLY A 13 -4.20 -20.50 -4.79
N GLN A 14 -3.92 -20.91 -3.55
CA GLN A 14 -4.95 -21.19 -2.54
C GLN A 14 -5.79 -19.94 -2.20
N LEU A 15 -5.15 -18.77 -2.10
CA LEU A 15 -5.83 -17.52 -1.84
C LEU A 15 -6.74 -17.13 -3.03
N LEU A 16 -6.27 -17.27 -4.27
CA LEU A 16 -7.05 -17.03 -5.47
C LEU A 16 -8.23 -18.02 -5.62
N GLU A 17 -8.06 -19.26 -5.17
CA GLU A 17 -9.14 -20.25 -5.15
C GLU A 17 -10.24 -19.88 -4.15
N SER A 18 -9.89 -19.25 -3.01
CA SER A 18 -10.86 -18.77 -2.03
C SER A 18 -11.60 -17.48 -2.41
N MET A 19 -11.16 -16.80 -3.47
CA MET A 19 -11.71 -15.51 -3.90
C MET A 19 -12.89 -15.67 -4.85
N THR A 20 -13.91 -14.84 -4.65
CA THR A 20 -14.96 -14.58 -5.65
C THR A 20 -14.40 -13.89 -6.90
N LEU A 21 -15.21 -13.73 -7.95
CA LEU A 21 -14.78 -12.95 -9.11
C LEU A 21 -14.58 -11.48 -8.73
N GLU A 22 -15.47 -10.95 -7.91
CA GLU A 22 -15.46 -9.59 -7.39
C GLU A 22 -14.20 -9.33 -6.57
N ASP A 23 -13.82 -10.27 -5.70
CA ASP A 23 -12.54 -10.21 -4.97
C ASP A 23 -11.35 -10.12 -5.94
N LYS A 24 -11.32 -11.00 -6.97
CA LYS A 24 -10.23 -11.02 -7.95
C LYS A 24 -10.14 -9.72 -8.74
N VAL A 25 -11.27 -9.16 -9.15
CA VAL A 25 -11.32 -7.88 -9.85
C VAL A 25 -10.86 -6.76 -8.90
N GLY A 26 -11.31 -6.76 -7.65
CA GLY A 26 -10.90 -5.80 -6.64
C GLY A 26 -9.40 -5.82 -6.34
N GLN A 27 -8.75 -6.99 -6.40
CA GLN A 27 -7.29 -7.12 -6.29
C GLN A 27 -6.53 -6.43 -7.45
N MET A 28 -7.18 -6.23 -8.60
CA MET A 28 -6.57 -5.59 -9.77
C MET A 28 -6.74 -4.06 -9.79
N VAL A 29 -7.42 -3.49 -8.79
CA VAL A 29 -7.75 -2.06 -8.73
C VAL A 29 -7.02 -1.39 -7.56
N MET A 30 -6.45 -0.22 -7.84
CA MET A 30 -5.83 0.68 -6.86
C MET A 30 -6.59 1.99 -6.77
N VAL A 31 -6.95 2.41 -5.56
CA VAL A 31 -7.73 3.63 -5.33
C VAL A 31 -7.02 4.60 -4.39
N GLY A 32 -7.24 5.91 -4.60
CA GLY A 32 -6.90 6.96 -3.65
C GLY A 32 -8.13 7.40 -2.84
N PHE A 33 -7.90 8.11 -1.75
CA PHE A 33 -8.95 8.64 -0.85
C PHE A 33 -8.49 9.95 -0.20
N GLU A 34 -9.41 10.65 0.49
CA GLU A 34 -9.14 11.94 1.15
C GLU A 34 -8.76 11.80 2.63
N ASP A 35 -9.17 10.70 3.27
CA ASP A 35 -9.07 10.50 4.71
C ASP A 35 -7.61 10.42 5.22
N ARG A 36 -7.45 10.72 6.51
CA ARG A 36 -6.20 10.54 7.27
C ARG A 36 -6.28 9.41 8.30
N SER A 37 -7.33 8.62 8.26
CA SER A 37 -7.54 7.46 9.12
C SER A 37 -8.57 6.55 8.46
N LEU A 38 -8.69 5.31 8.95
CA LEU A 38 -9.76 4.44 8.52
C LEU A 38 -11.09 4.90 9.13
N THR A 39 -11.87 5.65 8.36
CA THR A 39 -13.24 6.05 8.72
C THR A 39 -14.22 4.93 8.34
N SER A 40 -15.39 4.91 8.97
CA SER A 40 -16.43 3.92 8.63
C SER A 40 -16.86 4.00 7.17
N ASP A 41 -16.91 5.21 6.60
CA ASP A 41 -17.27 5.41 5.20
C ASP A 41 -16.19 4.87 4.25
N LEU A 42 -14.91 5.12 4.56
CA LEU A 42 -13.79 4.56 3.79
C LEU A 42 -13.78 3.03 3.89
N GLU A 43 -13.95 2.48 5.08
CA GLU A 43 -14.04 1.03 5.30
C GLU A 43 -15.18 0.41 4.48
N ASN A 44 -16.37 1.03 4.51
CA ASN A 44 -17.53 0.57 3.73
C ASN A 44 -17.27 0.62 2.22
N HIS A 45 -16.66 1.69 1.70
CA HIS A 45 -16.30 1.79 0.28
C HIS A 45 -15.27 0.74 -0.13
N LEU A 46 -14.20 0.57 0.65
CA LEU A 46 -13.16 -0.41 0.35
C LEU A 46 -13.69 -1.84 0.37
N ASN A 47 -14.60 -2.17 1.30
CA ASN A 47 -15.20 -3.49 1.41
C ASN A 47 -16.25 -3.76 0.33
N SER A 48 -17.17 -2.82 0.09
CA SER A 48 -18.22 -2.99 -0.93
C SER A 48 -17.65 -3.17 -2.35
N LEU A 49 -16.52 -2.54 -2.65
CA LEU A 49 -15.83 -2.64 -3.93
C LEU A 49 -14.71 -3.69 -3.94
N HIS A 50 -14.53 -4.45 -2.87
CA HIS A 50 -13.51 -5.50 -2.73
C HIS A 50 -12.07 -5.04 -3.03
N ILE A 51 -11.78 -3.76 -2.84
CA ILE A 51 -10.51 -3.14 -3.25
C ILE A 51 -9.33 -3.85 -2.59
N GLY A 52 -8.33 -4.24 -3.39
CA GLY A 52 -7.10 -4.87 -2.90
C GLY A 52 -5.92 -3.92 -2.74
N SER A 53 -5.94 -2.75 -3.40
CA SER A 53 -4.82 -1.82 -3.38
C SER A 53 -5.24 -0.39 -3.09
N VAL A 54 -4.41 0.33 -2.35
CA VAL A 54 -4.60 1.75 -2.06
C VAL A 54 -3.34 2.56 -2.33
N ILE A 55 -3.49 3.81 -2.75
CA ILE A 55 -2.39 4.77 -2.93
C ILE A 55 -2.58 5.99 -2.03
N PHE A 56 -1.54 6.29 -1.27
CA PHE A 56 -1.46 7.45 -0.39
C PHE A 56 -0.90 8.67 -1.13
N PHE A 57 -1.42 9.84 -0.77
CA PHE A 57 -0.95 11.16 -1.19
C PHE A 57 -0.58 12.00 0.04
N ALA A 58 0.01 13.18 -0.20
CA ALA A 58 0.38 14.11 0.87
C ALA A 58 -0.80 14.46 1.81
N ARG A 59 -2.03 14.51 1.27
CA ARG A 59 -3.25 14.79 2.05
C ARG A 59 -3.55 13.74 3.12
N ASN A 60 -3.11 12.49 2.93
CA ASN A 60 -3.39 11.38 3.85
C ASN A 60 -2.38 11.29 5.01
N TYR A 61 -1.33 12.13 5.00
CA TYR A 61 -0.25 12.10 5.97
C TYR A 61 -0.32 13.26 6.98
N ALA A 62 -0.23 12.92 8.26
CA ALA A 62 -0.10 13.89 9.36
C ALA A 62 1.13 13.63 10.25
N GLY A 63 1.73 12.44 10.18
CA GLY A 63 2.94 12.08 10.92
C GLY A 63 3.17 10.57 10.98
N PRO A 64 4.36 10.10 11.42
CA PRO A 64 4.71 8.69 11.42
C PRO A 64 3.76 7.80 12.23
N GLU A 65 3.38 8.22 13.45
CA GLU A 65 2.47 7.44 14.31
C GLU A 65 1.05 7.32 13.73
N GLN A 66 0.55 8.41 13.15
CA GLN A 66 -0.75 8.42 12.47
C GLN A 66 -0.73 7.49 11.25
N MET A 67 0.31 7.54 10.41
CA MET A 67 0.41 6.69 9.23
C MET A 67 0.58 5.22 9.60
N TRP A 68 1.35 4.92 10.65
CA TRP A 68 1.45 3.56 11.20
C TRP A 68 0.09 3.04 11.66
N THR A 69 -0.67 3.86 12.39
CA THR A 69 -2.01 3.50 12.86
C THR A 69 -2.94 3.23 11.68
N PHE A 70 -2.96 4.13 10.70
CA PHE A 70 -3.84 4.00 9.53
C PHE A 70 -3.52 2.76 8.69
N THR A 71 -2.26 2.53 8.35
CA THR A 71 -1.84 1.34 7.58
C THR A 71 -2.10 0.05 8.34
N ARG A 72 -1.86 0.02 9.66
CA ARG A 72 -2.20 -1.13 10.51
C ARG A 72 -3.71 -1.43 10.51
N ASP A 73 -4.54 -0.40 10.61
CA ASP A 73 -5.99 -0.57 10.66
C ASP A 73 -6.55 -1.04 9.31
N LEU A 74 -5.98 -0.59 8.18
CA LEU A 74 -6.27 -1.16 6.85
C LEU A 74 -5.94 -2.65 6.77
N GLN A 75 -4.77 -3.08 7.27
CA GLN A 75 -4.39 -4.49 7.27
C GLN A 75 -5.28 -5.33 8.20
N ARG A 76 -5.70 -4.79 9.34
CA ARG A 76 -6.68 -5.44 10.23
C ARG A 76 -8.03 -5.61 9.56
N MET A 77 -8.53 -4.59 8.87
CA MET A 77 -9.76 -4.67 8.10
C MET A 77 -9.66 -5.76 7.02
N ALA A 78 -8.56 -5.82 6.26
CA ALA A 78 -8.32 -6.87 5.27
C ALA A 78 -8.30 -8.27 5.87
N ALA A 79 -7.70 -8.45 7.05
CA ALA A 79 -7.64 -9.74 7.73
C ALA A 79 -9.03 -10.27 8.17
N CYS A 80 -10.03 -9.39 8.29
CA CYS A 80 -11.41 -9.75 8.58
C CYS A 80 -12.22 -10.16 7.34
N ARG A 81 -11.66 -10.06 6.13
CA ARG A 81 -12.36 -10.44 4.89
C ARG A 81 -12.39 -11.95 4.70
N PRO A 82 -13.40 -12.50 3.99
CA PRO A 82 -13.50 -13.93 3.70
C PRO A 82 -12.25 -14.49 2.99
N ALA A 83 -11.69 -13.73 2.05
CA ALA A 83 -10.39 -13.98 1.44
C ALA A 83 -9.38 -12.92 1.97
N PRO A 84 -8.58 -13.24 3.01
CA PRO A 84 -7.77 -12.26 3.72
C PRO A 84 -6.48 -11.92 2.96
N ALA A 85 -6.62 -11.32 1.79
CA ALA A 85 -5.52 -10.67 1.08
C ALA A 85 -5.27 -9.29 1.70
N GLY A 86 -4.08 -9.08 2.25
CA GLY A 86 -3.67 -7.77 2.78
C GLY A 86 -3.66 -6.71 1.68
N PHE A 87 -3.86 -5.44 2.08
CA PHE A 87 -3.79 -4.34 1.11
C PHE A 87 -2.38 -4.16 0.57
N PHE A 88 -2.27 -3.99 -0.74
CA PHE A 88 -1.08 -3.38 -1.32
C PHE A 88 -1.15 -1.87 -1.14
N THR A 89 -0.23 -1.29 -0.36
CA THR A 89 -0.19 0.15 -0.08
C THR A 89 0.92 0.83 -0.87
N ALA A 90 0.57 1.81 -1.70
CA ALA A 90 1.49 2.55 -2.56
C ALA A 90 1.61 4.04 -2.16
N ILE A 91 2.71 4.68 -2.57
CA ILE A 91 2.95 6.12 -2.42
C ILE A 91 4.04 6.59 -3.39
N ASP A 92 3.93 7.81 -3.91
CA ASP A 92 4.99 8.44 -4.72
C ASP A 92 6.05 9.10 -3.82
N GLN A 93 6.92 8.30 -3.21
CA GLN A 93 8.01 8.77 -2.36
C GLN A 93 9.36 8.69 -3.10
N GLU A 94 9.49 9.45 -4.19
CA GLU A 94 10.70 9.44 -5.05
C GLU A 94 11.87 10.20 -4.44
N GLY A 95 11.59 11.27 -3.68
CA GLY A 95 12.58 12.20 -3.15
C GLY A 95 12.58 13.55 -3.88
N GLY A 96 13.25 14.54 -3.29
CA GLY A 96 13.25 15.91 -3.81
C GLY A 96 11.84 16.51 -3.92
N VAL A 97 11.47 16.97 -5.12
CA VAL A 97 10.19 17.66 -5.36
C VAL A 97 8.99 16.72 -5.44
N VAL A 98 9.20 15.40 -5.62
CA VAL A 98 8.15 14.38 -5.61
C VAL A 98 8.32 13.52 -4.36
N ALA A 99 7.86 14.05 -3.24
CA ALA A 99 7.77 13.35 -1.97
C ALA A 99 6.47 13.73 -1.26
N ARG A 100 5.84 12.76 -0.60
CA ARG A 100 4.58 12.95 0.14
C ARG A 100 4.81 13.02 1.64
N LEU A 101 5.76 12.24 2.14
CA LEU A 101 6.17 12.23 3.55
C LEU A 101 7.34 13.20 3.72
N LEU A 102 7.12 14.31 4.43
CA LEU A 102 8.09 15.40 4.58
C LEU A 102 8.43 15.75 6.03
N SER A 103 7.72 15.17 7.00
CA SER A 103 7.90 15.43 8.43
C SER A 103 8.10 14.12 9.17
N GLY A 104 8.98 14.08 10.18
CA GLY A 104 9.24 12.86 10.95
C GLY A 104 9.89 11.72 10.16
N VAL A 105 10.41 12.00 8.95
CA VAL A 105 11.14 11.08 8.08
C VAL A 105 12.31 11.81 7.42
N THR A 106 13.28 11.07 6.90
CA THR A 106 14.37 11.65 6.10
C THR A 106 13.82 12.21 4.78
N VAL A 107 14.16 13.46 4.47
CA VAL A 107 13.88 14.08 3.17
C VAL A 107 15.12 13.91 2.29
N PHE A 108 15.02 13.02 1.30
CA PHE A 108 16.11 12.73 0.38
C PHE A 108 16.18 13.76 -0.76
N PRO A 109 17.39 13.98 -1.34
CA PRO A 109 17.53 14.74 -2.58
C PRO A 109 16.76 14.05 -3.73
N GLY A 110 16.37 14.83 -4.73
CA GLY A 110 15.71 14.28 -5.93
C GLY A 110 16.69 13.68 -6.92
N ASN A 111 16.17 12.95 -7.91
CA ASN A 111 16.97 12.20 -8.89
C ASN A 111 18.00 13.07 -9.64
N MET A 112 17.69 14.33 -9.97
CA MET A 112 18.64 15.23 -10.63
C MET A 112 19.83 15.56 -9.71
N ALA A 113 19.58 15.81 -8.42
CA ALA A 113 20.63 16.10 -7.45
C ALA A 113 21.50 14.87 -7.22
N LEU A 114 20.91 13.68 -7.15
CA LEU A 114 21.64 12.41 -7.11
C LEU A 114 22.53 12.24 -8.35
N GLY A 115 21.98 12.46 -9.55
CA GLY A 115 22.74 12.38 -10.80
C GLY A 115 23.93 13.35 -10.86
N ALA A 116 23.80 14.56 -10.30
CA ALA A 116 24.87 15.54 -10.24
C ALA A 116 26.05 15.12 -9.34
N THR A 117 25.86 14.15 -8.43
CA THR A 117 26.96 13.62 -7.61
C THR A 117 27.92 12.75 -8.41
N GLY A 118 27.48 12.18 -9.54
CA GLY A 118 28.27 11.25 -10.34
C GLY A 118 28.62 9.93 -9.63
N CYS A 119 28.00 9.63 -8.49
CA CYS A 119 28.30 8.45 -7.69
C CYS A 119 27.05 7.58 -7.51
N SER A 120 27.10 6.33 -7.97
CA SER A 120 26.01 5.36 -7.79
C SER A 120 26.08 4.60 -6.45
N ALA A 121 27.15 4.81 -5.68
CA ALA A 121 27.29 4.29 -4.32
C ALA A 121 26.75 5.29 -3.27
N TYR A 122 26.14 6.38 -3.74
CA TYR A 122 25.30 7.29 -2.98
C TYR A 122 23.84 6.84 -3.01
#